data_AF-A0A8S3QP89-F1
#
_entry.id   AF-A0A8S3QP89-F1
#
_cell.length_a   1.000
_cell.length_b   1.000
_cell.length_c   1.000
_cell.angle_alpha   90.00
_cell.angle_beta   90.00
_cell.angle_gamma   90.00
#
_symmetry.space_group_name_H-M   'P 1'
#
loop_
_entity.id
_entity.type
_entity.pdbx_description
1 polymer ?
#
loop_
_entity_poly.entity_id
_entity_poly.type
_entity_poly.pdbx_seq_one_letter_code
_entity_poly.pdbx_strand_id
1 'polypeptide(L)'
;MHLSRRKEYTDLRTVINFVESDVESNGSHGYRWMYNKCVLHGLKVTRESIRHILKLVDPRGVEMRSKHRLIRRKYFSQGPNYCWHIDSYDKLKPYGLCINGCVDGFSRKMMWVKVGKTSSDPKVIAKYFIEAIQNAGGYPYHMRGDMGTENGTVAAMQNFLSRNERNEDSFIYGKSTLNTRIESWWAILRKQCTGKWIKEMKDLRDTGNFTGNKLDVNLVQFCCMKLLQAELEETALVWDMHRIRRSRSNLPDDRPIALYLLPELSLVLKR
;
A
#
# COMPACT_ATOMS: atom_id res chain seq x y z
N MET A 1 41.99 -30.51 30.05
CA MET A 1 41.95 -31.10 28.70
C MET A 1 40.65 -30.61 28.03
N HIS A 2 40.71 -29.58 27.19
CA HIS A 2 39.52 -29.01 26.54
C HIS A 2 39.22 -29.79 25.26
N LEU A 3 38.30 -30.76 25.34
CA LEU A 3 37.77 -31.48 24.18
C LEU A 3 36.89 -30.53 23.36
N SER A 4 37.47 -29.84 22.38
CA SER A 4 36.68 -29.15 21.36
C SER A 4 36.29 -30.14 20.26
N ARG A 5 34.99 -30.25 19.98
CA ARG A 5 34.46 -31.05 18.87
C ARG A 5 34.99 -30.45 17.57
N ARG A 6 35.76 -31.18 16.75
CA ARG A 6 36.13 -30.75 15.39
C ARG A 6 34.83 -30.47 14.63
N LYS A 7 34.56 -29.19 14.34
CA LYS A 7 33.44 -28.81 13.49
C LYS A 7 33.89 -29.03 12.05
N GLU A 8 33.39 -30.09 11.42
CA GLU A 8 33.50 -30.26 9.98
C GLU A 8 32.63 -29.20 9.31
N TYR A 9 33.27 -28.17 8.77
CA TYR A 9 32.62 -27.15 7.97
C TYR A 9 32.51 -27.64 6.52
N THR A 10 31.42 -27.25 5.86
CA THR A 10 31.27 -27.50 4.43
C THR A 10 32.33 -26.73 3.65
N ASP A 11 32.82 -27.32 2.55
CA ASP A 11 33.79 -26.68 1.67
C ASP A 11 33.31 -25.28 1.23
N LEU A 12 34.22 -24.31 1.27
CA LEU A 12 33.89 -22.91 1.01
C LEU A 12 33.38 -22.69 -0.41
N ARG A 13 33.87 -23.45 -1.39
CA ARG A 13 33.43 -23.32 -2.79
C ARG A 13 31.97 -23.73 -2.93
N THR A 14 31.58 -24.81 -2.28
CA THR A 14 30.17 -25.26 -2.23
C THR A 14 29.26 -24.20 -1.61
N VAL A 15 29.73 -23.55 -0.53
CA VAL A 15 28.96 -22.47 0.10
C VAL A 15 28.87 -21.24 -0.80
N ILE A 16 29.96 -20.84 -1.45
CA ILE A 16 29.98 -19.69 -2.38
C ILE A 16 29.00 -19.93 -3.53
N ASN A 17 29.08 -21.08 -4.19
CA ASN A 17 28.19 -21.43 -5.30
C ASN A 17 26.70 -21.38 -4.88
N PHE A 18 26.39 -21.87 -3.68
CA PHE A 18 25.04 -21.80 -3.14
C PHE A 18 24.58 -20.35 -2.93
N VAL A 19 25.46 -19.50 -2.35
CA VAL A 19 25.15 -18.09 -2.10
C VAL A 19 24.99 -17.31 -3.41
N GLU A 20 25.84 -17.56 -4.42
CA GLU A 20 25.73 -16.96 -5.75
C GLU A 20 24.41 -17.32 -6.41
N SER A 21 24.08 -18.62 -6.47
CA SER A 21 22.83 -19.11 -7.05
C SER A 21 21.58 -18.56 -6.35
N ASP A 22 21.61 -18.46 -5.00
CA ASP A 22 20.49 -17.90 -4.24
C ASP A 22 20.33 -16.39 -4.46
N VAL A 23 21.44 -15.64 -4.55
CA VAL A 23 21.39 -14.19 -4.83
C VAL A 23 20.86 -13.93 -6.24
N GLU A 24 21.25 -14.74 -7.23
CA GLU A 24 20.73 -14.62 -8.60
C GLU A 24 19.23 -14.94 -8.68
N SER A 25 18.78 -15.98 -7.98
CA SER A 25 17.40 -16.49 -8.09
C SER A 25 16.40 -15.72 -7.21
N ASN A 26 16.79 -15.40 -5.97
CA ASN A 26 15.90 -14.85 -4.94
C ASN A 26 16.21 -13.39 -4.58
N GLY A 27 17.26 -12.83 -5.19
CA GLY A 27 17.73 -11.49 -4.92
C GLY A 27 18.50 -11.37 -3.61
N SER A 28 18.81 -10.12 -3.27
CA SER A 28 19.75 -9.82 -2.20
C SER A 28 19.14 -9.95 -0.80
N HIS A 29 19.60 -10.92 -0.01
CA HIS A 29 19.25 -11.10 1.42
C HIS A 29 20.38 -10.73 2.39
N GLY A 30 20.02 -10.36 3.63
CA GLY A 30 21.00 -10.07 4.68
C GLY A 30 21.73 -11.34 5.17
N TYR A 31 22.96 -11.18 5.69
CA TYR A 31 23.82 -12.31 6.05
C TYR A 31 23.24 -13.28 7.08
N ARG A 32 22.40 -12.81 8.01
CA ARG A 32 21.69 -13.68 8.98
C ARG A 32 20.65 -14.57 8.30
N TRP A 33 19.96 -14.03 7.31
CA TRP A 33 18.96 -14.77 6.54
C TRP A 33 19.63 -15.78 5.61
N MET A 34 20.68 -15.36 4.90
CA MET A 34 21.49 -16.25 4.07
C MET A 34 22.13 -17.38 4.88
N TYR A 35 22.62 -17.08 6.09
CA TYR A 35 23.11 -18.12 7.02
C TYR A 35 22.03 -19.15 7.35
N ASN A 36 20.80 -18.72 7.63
CA ASN A 36 19.70 -19.65 7.90
C ASN A 36 19.35 -20.49 6.67
N LYS A 37 19.38 -19.92 5.46
CA LYS A 37 19.23 -20.69 4.20
C LYS A 37 20.32 -21.76 4.06
N CYS A 38 21.57 -21.40 4.29
CA CYS A 38 22.67 -22.36 4.27
C CYS A 38 22.44 -23.51 5.27
N VAL A 39 22.02 -23.19 6.50
CA VAL A 39 21.70 -24.21 7.53
C VAL A 39 20.52 -25.10 7.11
N LEU A 40 19.45 -24.53 6.54
CA LEU A 40 18.30 -25.29 6.03
C LEU A 40 18.68 -26.24 4.89
N HIS A 41 19.63 -25.84 4.05
CA HIS A 41 20.19 -26.67 2.98
C HIS A 41 21.34 -27.58 3.45
N GLY A 42 21.50 -27.78 4.77
CA GLY A 42 22.47 -28.72 5.35
C GLY A 42 23.92 -28.24 5.32
N LEU A 43 24.19 -26.98 4.95
CA LEU A 43 25.54 -26.42 4.91
C LEU A 43 25.99 -26.00 6.31
N LYS A 44 27.15 -26.51 6.73
CA LYS A 44 27.80 -26.15 7.98
C LYS A 44 28.79 -25.02 7.72
N VAL A 45 28.37 -23.79 8.00
CA VAL A 45 29.17 -22.56 7.78
C VAL A 45 29.06 -21.63 8.98
N THR A 46 29.99 -20.70 9.16
CA THR A 46 29.86 -19.65 10.18
C THR A 46 29.12 -18.42 9.62
N ARG A 47 28.42 -17.69 10.49
CA ARG A 47 27.79 -16.41 10.12
C ARG A 47 28.80 -15.40 9.56
N GLU A 48 30.03 -15.42 10.07
CA GLU A 48 31.09 -14.51 9.66
C GLU A 48 31.61 -14.84 8.25
N SER A 49 31.75 -16.13 7.94
CA SER A 49 32.07 -16.59 6.58
C SER A 49 31.00 -16.13 5.58
N ILE A 50 29.71 -16.29 5.91
CA ILE A 50 28.61 -15.81 5.04
C ILE A 50 28.64 -14.28 4.88
N ARG A 51 28.99 -13.54 5.94
CA ARG A 51 29.13 -12.08 5.85
C ARG A 51 30.24 -11.67 4.88
N HIS A 52 31.38 -12.36 4.90
CA HIS A 52 32.47 -12.12 3.96
C HIS A 52 32.13 -12.55 2.54
N ILE A 53 31.53 -13.73 2.37
CA ILE A 53 31.08 -14.24 1.06
C ILE A 53 30.09 -13.26 0.44
N LEU A 54 29.09 -12.78 1.17
CA LEU A 54 28.12 -11.81 0.65
C LEU A 54 28.74 -10.45 0.29
N LYS A 55 29.82 -10.02 0.98
CA LYS A 55 30.54 -8.80 0.58
C LYS A 55 31.24 -8.96 -0.77
N LEU A 56 31.64 -10.18 -1.13
CA LEU A 56 32.30 -10.48 -2.39
C LEU A 56 31.29 -10.76 -3.51
N VAL A 57 30.26 -11.56 -3.22
CA VAL A 57 29.21 -11.99 -4.16
C VAL A 57 28.23 -10.85 -4.46
N ASP A 58 27.88 -10.04 -3.47
CA ASP A 58 26.91 -8.95 -3.61
C ASP A 58 27.35 -7.67 -2.87
N PRO A 59 28.48 -7.06 -3.30
CA PRO A 59 29.00 -5.85 -2.68
C PRO A 59 27.98 -4.71 -2.73
N ARG A 60 27.22 -4.60 -3.83
CA ARG A 60 26.18 -3.57 -4.03
C ARG A 60 25.02 -3.77 -3.05
N GLY A 61 24.48 -4.96 -2.90
CA GLY A 61 23.36 -5.22 -1.98
C GLY A 61 23.78 -5.13 -0.51
N VAL A 62 25.02 -5.50 -0.17
CA VAL A 62 25.59 -5.24 1.16
C VAL A 62 25.72 -3.74 1.42
N GLU A 63 26.24 -2.97 0.46
CA GLU A 63 26.37 -1.52 0.58
C GLU A 63 24.99 -0.84 0.71
N MET A 64 24.02 -1.23 -0.12
CA MET A 64 22.65 -0.71 -0.06
C MET A 64 21.98 -0.96 1.30
N ARG A 65 22.17 -2.14 1.89
CA ARG A 65 21.66 -2.45 3.24
C ARG A 65 22.40 -1.69 4.34
N SER A 66 23.72 -1.56 4.23
CA SER A 66 24.54 -0.83 5.23
C SER A 66 24.13 0.63 5.37
N LYS A 67 23.61 1.22 4.28
CA LYS A 67 23.09 2.60 4.26
C LYS A 67 21.80 2.79 5.06
N HIS A 68 21.15 1.71 5.55
CA HIS A 68 19.85 1.72 6.26
C HIS A 68 18.79 2.59 5.56
N ARG A 69 18.91 2.76 4.25
CA ARG A 69 18.12 3.71 3.48
C ARG A 69 17.14 2.95 2.64
N LEU A 70 15.86 3.07 2.97
CA LEU A 70 14.77 2.57 2.14
C LEU A 70 14.91 3.19 0.74
N ILE A 71 15.22 2.37 -0.27
CA ILE A 71 15.23 2.80 -1.67
C ILE A 71 13.77 2.89 -2.10
N ARG A 72 13.22 4.11 -2.07
CA ARG A 72 11.88 4.38 -2.59
C ARG A 72 11.96 4.44 -4.12
N ARG A 73 11.22 3.57 -4.81
CA ARG A 73 11.02 3.68 -6.27
C ARG A 73 10.43 5.07 -6.57
N LYS A 74 10.93 5.74 -7.62
CA LYS A 74 10.31 6.98 -8.10
C LYS A 74 8.95 6.63 -8.69
N TYR A 75 7.88 7.11 -8.07
CA TYR A 75 6.53 7.00 -8.61
C TYR A 75 6.39 7.94 -9.82
N PHE A 76 5.85 7.44 -10.93
CA PHE A 76 5.64 8.17 -12.17
C PHE A 76 4.15 8.11 -12.55
N SER A 77 3.60 9.24 -12.99
CA SER A 77 2.23 9.36 -13.50
C SER A 77 2.19 10.48 -14.54
N GLN A 78 1.49 10.27 -15.64
CA GLN A 78 1.48 11.20 -16.79
C GLN A 78 0.60 12.44 -16.56
N GLY A 79 -0.36 12.36 -15.65
CA GLY A 79 -1.27 13.45 -15.30
C GLY A 79 -2.40 12.95 -14.40
N PRO A 80 -3.37 13.81 -14.04
CA PRO A 80 -4.60 13.40 -13.37
C PRO A 80 -5.32 12.32 -14.19
N ASN A 81 -6.04 11.43 -13.52
CA ASN A 81 -6.77 10.30 -14.12
C ASN A 81 -5.88 9.28 -14.86
N TYR A 82 -4.55 9.42 -14.85
CA TYR A 82 -3.68 8.41 -15.44
C TYR A 82 -3.74 7.09 -14.67
N CYS A 83 -3.74 7.15 -13.33
CA CYS A 83 -3.84 5.95 -12.50
C CYS A 83 -4.55 6.27 -11.18
N TRP A 84 -5.68 5.62 -10.92
CA TRP A 84 -6.39 5.69 -9.65
C TRP A 84 -6.05 4.49 -8.76
N HIS A 85 -5.91 4.73 -7.47
CA HIS A 85 -5.39 3.78 -6.48
C HIS A 85 -6.50 3.46 -5.48
N ILE A 86 -7.12 2.28 -5.59
CA ILE A 86 -8.24 1.82 -4.76
C ILE A 86 -7.76 0.86 -3.66
N ASP A 87 -8.28 1.02 -2.44
CA ASP A 87 -7.98 0.12 -1.32
C ASP A 87 -9.05 0.18 -0.21
N SER A 88 -9.06 -0.84 0.66
CA SER A 88 -9.93 -0.94 1.83
C SER A 88 -9.16 -0.74 3.14
N TYR A 89 -9.68 0.13 4.00
CA TYR A 89 -9.12 0.43 5.32
C TYR A 89 -9.89 -0.29 6.43
N ASP A 90 -9.37 -1.44 6.84
CA ASP A 90 -10.07 -2.40 7.71
C ASP A 90 -9.90 -2.17 9.22
N LYS A 91 -9.33 -1.03 9.67
CA LYS A 91 -9.03 -0.83 11.10
C LYS A 91 -10.26 -0.72 12.02
N LEU A 92 -11.43 -0.38 11.46
CA LEU A 92 -12.71 -0.33 12.16
C LEU A 92 -13.64 -1.50 11.82
N LYS A 93 -13.19 -2.43 10.97
CA LYS A 93 -13.94 -3.63 10.55
C LYS A 93 -14.40 -4.51 11.72
N PRO A 94 -13.63 -4.69 12.81
CA PRO A 94 -14.11 -5.43 14.00
C PRO A 94 -15.38 -4.86 14.62
N TYR A 95 -15.70 -3.59 14.36
CA TYR A 95 -16.90 -2.90 14.84
C TYR A 95 -17.99 -2.77 13.77
N GLY A 96 -17.81 -3.46 12.63
CA GLY A 96 -18.75 -3.46 11.51
C GLY A 96 -18.71 -2.22 10.64
N LEU A 97 -17.65 -1.39 10.74
CA LEU A 97 -17.45 -0.20 9.93
C LEU A 97 -16.29 -0.44 8.97
N CYS A 98 -16.60 -0.66 7.70
CA CYS A 98 -15.62 -0.91 6.64
C CYS A 98 -15.42 0.36 5.83
N ILE A 99 -14.19 0.86 5.72
CA ILE A 99 -13.88 2.06 4.93
C ILE A 99 -13.23 1.64 3.62
N ASN A 100 -13.69 2.18 2.49
CA ASN A 100 -13.06 2.02 1.19
C ASN A 100 -12.72 3.41 0.63
N GLY A 101 -11.60 3.52 -0.07
CA GLY A 101 -11.17 4.78 -0.65
C GLY A 101 -10.41 4.60 -1.94
N CYS A 102 -10.35 5.70 -2.68
CA CYS A 102 -9.57 5.78 -3.90
C CYS A 102 -8.97 7.17 -4.07
N VAL A 103 -7.72 7.20 -4.53
CA VAL A 103 -6.94 8.41 -4.71
C VAL A 103 -6.37 8.47 -6.12
N ASP A 104 -6.38 9.66 -6.71
CA ASP A 104 -5.69 9.90 -7.98
C ASP A 104 -4.17 9.91 -7.77
N GLY A 105 -3.45 9.14 -8.60
CA GLY A 105 -2.03 8.89 -8.43
C GLY A 105 -1.12 10.08 -8.70
N PHE A 106 -1.54 11.02 -9.54
CA PHE A 106 -0.78 12.21 -9.90
C PHE A 106 -1.02 13.35 -8.91
N SER A 107 -2.27 13.79 -8.82
CA SER A 107 -2.70 14.93 -8.02
C SER A 107 -2.71 14.61 -6.52
N ARG A 108 -2.93 13.34 -6.16
CA ARG A 108 -3.25 12.86 -4.80
C ARG A 108 -4.63 13.31 -4.32
N LYS A 109 -5.52 13.74 -5.22
CA LYS A 109 -6.89 14.09 -4.89
C LYS A 109 -7.67 12.84 -4.49
N MET A 110 -8.49 12.92 -3.45
CA MET A 110 -9.41 11.84 -3.12
C MET A 110 -10.52 11.77 -4.17
N MET A 111 -10.67 10.59 -4.79
CA MET A 111 -11.74 10.31 -5.73
C MET A 111 -13.00 9.88 -4.98
N TRP A 112 -12.83 9.06 -3.93
CA TRP A 112 -13.85 8.82 -2.92
C TRP A 112 -13.25 8.34 -1.61
N VAL A 113 -13.99 8.53 -0.52
CA VAL A 113 -13.86 7.78 0.73
C VAL A 113 -15.26 7.48 1.24
N LYS A 114 -15.56 6.20 1.48
CA LYS A 114 -16.89 5.76 1.91
C LYS A 114 -16.78 4.74 3.03
N VAL A 115 -17.63 4.87 4.04
CA VAL A 115 -17.86 3.85 5.05
C VAL A 115 -19.12 3.05 4.68
N GLY A 116 -19.02 1.74 4.84
CA GLY A 116 -20.10 0.79 4.62
C GLY A 116 -20.11 -0.31 5.66
N LYS A 117 -21.14 -1.17 5.57
CA LYS A 117 -21.29 -2.35 6.44
C LYS A 117 -20.33 -3.48 6.07
N THR A 118 -19.91 -3.52 4.81
CA THR A 118 -19.04 -4.55 4.26
C THR A 118 -18.05 -3.93 3.27
N SER A 119 -16.81 -4.41 3.28
CA SER A 119 -15.81 -4.18 2.22
C SER A 119 -15.69 -5.35 1.25
N SER A 120 -16.49 -6.41 1.41
CA SER A 120 -16.39 -7.64 0.62
C SER A 120 -17.44 -7.78 -0.48
N ASP A 121 -18.42 -6.88 -0.57
CA ASP A 121 -19.42 -6.90 -1.66
C ASP A 121 -18.90 -6.08 -2.84
N PRO A 122 -18.57 -6.72 -3.99
CA PRO A 122 -18.06 -6.02 -5.15
C PRO A 122 -19.04 -4.98 -5.72
N LYS A 123 -20.35 -5.15 -5.51
CA LYS A 123 -21.37 -4.20 -5.99
C LYS A 123 -21.28 -2.85 -5.28
N VAL A 124 -20.93 -2.86 -4.00
CA VAL A 124 -20.77 -1.63 -3.20
C VAL A 124 -19.59 -0.83 -3.72
N ILE A 125 -18.46 -1.49 -3.97
CA ILE A 125 -17.27 -0.84 -4.51
C ILE A 125 -17.51 -0.35 -5.94
N ALA A 126 -18.19 -1.16 -6.76
CA ALA A 126 -18.58 -0.78 -8.11
C ALA A 126 -19.48 0.46 -8.14
N LYS A 127 -20.41 0.60 -7.19
CA LYS A 127 -21.22 1.82 -7.03
C LYS A 127 -20.34 3.05 -6.77
N TYR A 128 -19.38 2.96 -5.85
CA TYR A 128 -18.45 4.07 -5.58
C TYR A 128 -17.63 4.45 -6.81
N PHE A 129 -17.19 3.46 -7.57
CA PHE A 129 -16.47 3.69 -8.82
C PHE A 129 -17.33 4.42 -9.86
N ILE A 130 -18.58 3.98 -10.08
CA ILE A 130 -19.52 4.64 -11.01
C ILE A 130 -19.78 6.09 -10.61
N GLU A 131 -20.06 6.34 -9.33
CA GLU A 131 -20.26 7.70 -8.82
C GLU A 131 -19.01 8.57 -9.04
N ALA A 132 -17.82 8.00 -8.82
CA ALA A 132 -16.56 8.71 -8.99
C ALA A 132 -16.27 9.08 -10.45
N ILE A 133 -16.48 8.17 -11.40
CA ILE A 133 -16.27 8.47 -12.83
C ILE A 133 -17.29 9.47 -13.36
N GLN A 134 -18.53 9.44 -12.86
CA GLN A 134 -19.55 10.43 -13.19
C GLN A 134 -19.15 11.82 -12.69
N ASN A 135 -18.72 11.92 -11.42
CA ASN A 135 -18.26 13.18 -10.84
C ASN A 135 -16.98 13.72 -11.49
N ALA A 136 -16.09 12.84 -11.92
CA ALA A 136 -14.85 13.20 -12.62
C ALA A 136 -15.08 13.59 -14.10
N GLY A 137 -16.25 13.29 -14.67
CA GLY A 137 -16.54 13.47 -16.09
C GLY A 137 -15.78 12.48 -17.00
N GLY A 138 -15.29 11.36 -16.45
CA GLY A 138 -14.47 10.38 -17.18
C GLY A 138 -13.92 9.27 -16.28
N TYR A 139 -13.38 8.24 -16.90
CA TYR A 139 -12.75 7.10 -16.22
C TYR A 139 -11.21 7.23 -16.25
N PRO A 140 -10.48 6.64 -15.29
CA PRO A 140 -9.02 6.70 -15.30
C PRO A 140 -8.45 5.81 -16.41
N TYR A 141 -7.24 6.09 -16.87
CA TYR A 141 -6.54 5.24 -17.83
C TYR A 141 -6.15 3.89 -17.22
N HIS A 142 -5.65 3.90 -15.98
CA HIS A 142 -5.44 2.70 -15.17
C HIS A 142 -6.18 2.76 -13.84
N MET A 143 -6.73 1.63 -13.41
CA MET A 143 -7.05 1.37 -12.01
C MET A 143 -5.94 0.52 -11.39
N ARG A 144 -5.58 0.77 -10.14
CA ARG A 144 -4.67 -0.07 -9.37
C ARG A 144 -5.31 -0.43 -8.04
N GLY A 145 -5.31 -1.70 -7.74
CA GLY A 145 -5.75 -2.22 -6.44
C GLY A 145 -5.12 -3.57 -6.16
N ASP A 146 -5.40 -4.07 -4.96
CA ASP A 146 -4.98 -5.39 -4.56
C ASP A 146 -5.82 -6.49 -5.25
N MET A 147 -5.25 -7.69 -5.33
CA MET A 147 -5.90 -8.88 -5.91
C MET A 147 -6.95 -9.47 -4.94
N GLY A 148 -7.94 -8.65 -4.59
CA GLY A 148 -9.11 -9.01 -3.79
C GLY A 148 -10.32 -9.29 -4.66
N THR A 149 -11.20 -10.19 -4.19
CA THR A 149 -12.46 -10.47 -4.88
C THR A 149 -13.39 -9.26 -4.89
N GLU A 150 -13.25 -8.37 -3.90
CA GLU A 150 -14.04 -7.15 -3.78
C GLU A 150 -13.84 -6.17 -4.95
N ASN A 151 -12.66 -6.18 -5.59
CA ASN A 151 -12.34 -5.28 -6.69
C ASN A 151 -12.68 -5.87 -8.07
N GLY A 152 -13.09 -7.14 -8.15
CA GLY A 152 -13.30 -7.85 -9.40
C GLY A 152 -14.32 -7.17 -10.33
N THR A 153 -15.41 -6.61 -9.77
CA THR A 153 -16.39 -5.87 -10.56
C THR A 153 -15.84 -4.56 -11.10
N VAL A 154 -15.03 -3.83 -10.32
CA VAL A 154 -14.36 -2.61 -10.79
C VAL A 154 -13.36 -2.93 -11.91
N ALA A 155 -12.60 -4.02 -11.78
CA ALA A 155 -11.70 -4.48 -12.83
C ALA A 155 -12.44 -4.81 -14.13
N ALA A 156 -13.58 -5.51 -14.04
CA ALA A 156 -14.42 -5.82 -15.19
C ALA A 156 -14.99 -4.54 -15.84
N MET A 157 -15.47 -3.58 -15.04
CA MET A 157 -15.96 -2.29 -15.53
C MET A 157 -14.86 -1.49 -16.23
N GLN A 158 -13.67 -1.43 -15.63
CA GLN A 158 -12.53 -0.71 -16.19
C GLN A 158 -12.12 -1.30 -17.55
N ASN A 159 -12.00 -2.63 -17.65
CA ASN A 159 -11.71 -3.32 -18.91
C ASN A 159 -12.78 -3.07 -19.98
N PHE A 160 -14.06 -3.01 -19.58
CA PHE A 160 -15.15 -2.71 -20.49
C PHE A 160 -15.07 -1.26 -21.01
N LEU A 161 -14.75 -0.30 -20.15
CA LEU A 161 -14.63 1.11 -20.53
C LEU A 161 -13.43 1.34 -21.47
N SER A 162 -12.29 0.66 -21.21
CA SER A 162 -11.05 0.82 -21.99
C SER A 162 -10.94 -0.06 -23.24
N ARG A 163 -11.95 -0.87 -23.57
CA ARG A 163 -11.91 -1.87 -24.66
C ARG A 163 -11.51 -1.31 -26.03
N ASN A 164 -11.82 -0.04 -26.29
CA ASN A 164 -11.52 0.60 -27.57
C ASN A 164 -10.09 1.18 -27.62
N GLU A 165 -9.43 1.33 -26.48
CA GLU A 165 -8.10 1.94 -26.37
C GLU A 165 -6.95 0.91 -26.45
N ARG A 166 -7.26 -0.38 -26.68
CA ARG A 166 -6.30 -1.52 -26.68
C ARG A 166 -5.43 -1.58 -25.43
N ASN A 167 -5.95 -1.10 -24.29
CA ASN A 167 -5.27 -1.16 -23.00
C ASN A 167 -5.63 -2.49 -22.33
N GLU A 168 -4.89 -3.56 -22.67
CA GLU A 168 -5.11 -4.91 -22.13
C GLU A 168 -4.85 -4.99 -20.61
N ASP A 169 -4.14 -4.01 -20.03
CA ASP A 169 -3.79 -3.89 -18.61
C ASP A 169 -4.44 -2.66 -17.93
N SER A 170 -5.73 -2.44 -18.21
CA SER A 170 -6.48 -1.31 -17.65
C SER A 170 -6.64 -1.37 -16.12
N PHE A 171 -6.63 -2.57 -15.54
CA PHE A 171 -6.58 -2.79 -14.09
C PHE A 171 -5.27 -3.49 -13.70
N ILE A 172 -4.41 -2.77 -12.99
CA ILE A 172 -3.11 -3.23 -12.54
C ILE A 172 -3.26 -3.85 -11.16
N TYR A 173 -3.20 -5.18 -11.08
CA TYR A 173 -3.09 -5.89 -9.81
C TYR A 173 -1.68 -5.69 -9.23
N GLY A 174 -1.62 -5.26 -7.97
CA GLY A 174 -0.37 -5.11 -7.23
C GLY A 174 -0.49 -5.68 -5.83
N LYS A 175 0.65 -5.89 -5.16
CA LYS A 175 0.66 -6.04 -3.69
C LYS A 175 0.32 -4.68 -3.07
N SER A 176 -0.32 -4.63 -1.90
CA SER A 176 -0.56 -3.42 -1.11
C SER A 176 0.66 -2.49 -1.02
N THR A 177 1.86 -3.07 -0.90
CA THR A 177 3.14 -2.34 -0.88
C THR A 177 3.41 -1.46 -2.12
N LEU A 178 2.75 -1.72 -3.24
CA LEU A 178 2.79 -0.95 -4.49
C LEU A 178 1.66 0.08 -4.60
N ASN A 179 0.64 -0.01 -3.74
CA ASN A 179 -0.48 0.93 -3.63
C ASN A 179 -0.13 2.11 -2.72
N THR A 180 1.07 2.66 -2.91
CA THR A 180 1.69 3.60 -1.95
C THR A 180 0.88 4.89 -1.75
N ARG A 181 0.05 5.28 -2.73
CA ARG A 181 -0.71 6.53 -2.69
C ARG A 181 -1.83 6.48 -1.66
N ILE A 182 -2.68 5.47 -1.74
CA ILE A 182 -3.79 5.32 -0.82
C ILE A 182 -3.27 4.94 0.58
N GLU A 183 -2.20 4.14 0.66
CA GLU A 183 -1.52 3.81 1.93
C GLU A 183 -0.95 5.06 2.62
N SER A 184 -0.37 6.00 1.87
CA SER A 184 0.07 7.28 2.42
C SER A 184 -1.12 8.10 2.94
N TRP A 185 -2.26 8.03 2.25
CA TRP A 185 -3.48 8.69 2.69
C TRP A 185 -4.06 8.03 3.94
N TRP A 186 -4.02 6.70 4.08
CA TRP A 186 -4.44 5.99 5.28
C TRP A 186 -3.69 6.44 6.53
N ALA A 187 -2.39 6.72 6.41
CA ALA A 187 -1.61 7.28 7.52
C ALA A 187 -2.14 8.65 7.98
N ILE A 188 -2.57 9.49 7.04
CA ILE A 188 -3.18 10.80 7.33
C ILE A 188 -4.57 10.59 7.94
N LEU A 189 -5.40 9.75 7.32
CA LEU A 189 -6.73 9.44 7.81
C LEU A 189 -6.70 8.89 9.25
N ARG A 190 -5.72 8.03 9.56
CA ARG A 190 -5.49 7.53 10.92
C ARG A 190 -5.20 8.64 11.91
N LYS A 191 -4.35 9.59 11.52
CA LYS A 191 -3.94 10.69 12.40
C LYS A 191 -5.05 11.71 12.61
N GLN A 192 -5.80 12.04 11.56
CA GLN A 192 -6.73 13.17 11.56
C GLN A 192 -8.18 12.80 11.89
N CYS A 193 -8.61 11.57 11.60
CA CYS A 193 -10.00 11.16 11.77
C CYS A 193 -10.14 9.83 12.52
N THR A 194 -9.70 8.72 11.91
CA THR A 194 -10.05 7.38 12.46
C THR A 194 -9.34 7.04 13.76
N GLY A 195 -8.31 7.80 14.17
CA GLY A 195 -7.61 7.61 15.43
C GLY A 195 -8.52 7.71 16.66
N LYS A 196 -9.40 8.73 16.70
CA LYS A 196 -10.36 8.91 17.80
C LYS A 196 -11.43 7.81 17.81
N TRP A 197 -12.01 7.50 16.65
CA TRP A 197 -12.98 6.41 16.48
C TRP A 197 -12.43 5.07 16.97
N ILE A 198 -11.17 4.77 16.63
CA ILE A 198 -10.55 3.50 17.04
C ILE A 198 -10.29 3.47 18.54
N LYS A 199 -10.07 4.63 19.19
CA LYS A 199 -9.98 4.71 20.65
C LYS A 199 -11.35 4.48 21.28
N GLU A 200 -12.37 5.23 20.85
CA GLU A 200 -13.74 5.12 21.37
C GLU A 200 -14.31 3.70 21.23
N MET A 201 -14.10 3.07 20.08
CA MET A 201 -14.56 1.69 19.85
C MET A 201 -13.80 0.67 20.69
N LYS A 202 -12.54 0.94 21.03
CA LYS A 202 -11.80 0.12 22.01
C LYS A 202 -12.31 0.33 23.41
N ASP A 203 -12.57 1.57 23.81
CA ASP A 203 -13.11 1.90 25.13
C ASP A 203 -14.49 1.24 25.34
N LEU A 204 -15.35 1.19 24.30
CA LEU A 204 -16.61 0.44 24.32
C LEU A 204 -16.41 -1.06 24.57
N ARG A 205 -15.39 -1.65 23.94
CA ARG A 205 -15.06 -3.07 24.13
C ARG A 205 -14.51 -3.33 25.53
N ASP A 206 -13.60 -2.48 25.99
CA ASP A 206 -12.89 -2.65 27.27
C ASP A 206 -13.81 -2.40 28.48
N THR A 207 -14.86 -1.59 28.31
CA THR A 207 -15.92 -1.39 29.32
C THR A 207 -17.04 -2.44 29.27
N GLY A 208 -16.96 -3.42 28.36
CA GLY A 208 -17.96 -4.48 28.22
C GLY A 208 -19.25 -4.07 27.50
N ASN A 209 -19.31 -2.85 26.96
CA ASN A 209 -20.45 -2.31 26.20
C ASN A 209 -20.46 -2.76 24.73
N PHE A 210 -19.40 -3.43 24.27
CA PHE A 210 -19.31 -4.02 22.95
C PHE A 210 -18.68 -5.42 23.04
N THR A 211 -19.52 -6.43 22.87
CA THR A 211 -19.12 -7.84 22.80
C THR A 211 -18.80 -8.30 21.38
N GLY A 212 -19.19 -7.51 20.37
CA GLY A 212 -19.03 -7.86 18.95
C GLY A 212 -20.14 -8.74 18.41
N ASN A 213 -21.22 -8.94 19.18
CA ASN A 213 -22.40 -9.64 18.70
C ASN A 213 -23.11 -8.81 17.60
N LYS A 214 -24.09 -9.42 16.93
CA LYS A 214 -24.82 -8.79 15.82
C LYS A 214 -25.59 -7.53 16.23
N LEU A 215 -26.13 -7.48 17.46
CA LEU A 215 -26.83 -6.31 17.99
C LEU A 215 -25.85 -5.15 18.16
N ASP A 216 -24.71 -5.37 18.80
CA ASP A 216 -23.68 -4.35 19.03
C ASP A 216 -23.19 -3.76 17.70
N VAL A 217 -22.87 -4.63 16.74
CA VAL A 217 -22.45 -4.21 15.39
C VAL A 217 -23.53 -3.37 14.71
N ASN A 218 -24.80 -3.80 14.76
CA ASN A 218 -25.89 -3.05 14.16
C ASN A 218 -26.11 -1.69 14.84
N LEU A 219 -25.96 -1.62 16.17
CA LEU A 219 -26.08 -0.36 16.93
C LEU A 219 -24.95 0.61 16.55
N VAL A 220 -23.71 0.13 16.49
CA VAL A 220 -22.57 0.96 16.03
C VAL A 220 -22.81 1.44 14.59
N GLN A 221 -23.24 0.56 13.69
CA GLN A 221 -23.56 0.95 12.31
C GLN A 221 -24.69 1.98 12.25
N PHE A 222 -25.72 1.85 13.09
CA PHE A 222 -26.85 2.78 13.11
C PHE A 222 -26.46 4.16 13.65
N CYS A 223 -25.78 4.19 14.80
CA CYS A 223 -25.43 5.43 15.49
C CYS A 223 -24.24 6.15 14.85
N CYS A 224 -23.21 5.40 14.44
CA CYS A 224 -21.90 5.98 14.14
C CYS A 224 -21.63 6.14 12.65
N MET A 225 -22.23 5.33 11.77
CA MET A 225 -21.82 5.29 10.36
C MET A 225 -22.01 6.61 9.62
N LYS A 226 -23.14 7.31 9.85
CA LYS A 226 -23.38 8.62 9.23
C LYS A 226 -22.44 9.69 9.74
N LEU A 227 -22.15 9.67 11.06
CA LEU A 227 -21.21 10.60 11.69
C LEU A 227 -19.80 10.38 11.13
N LEU A 228 -19.36 9.12 11.10
CA LEU A 228 -18.08 8.76 10.52
C LEU A 228 -18.01 9.14 9.04
N GLN A 229 -19.05 8.88 8.24
CA GLN A 229 -19.07 9.28 6.83
C GLN A 229 -18.86 10.79 6.65
N ALA A 230 -19.53 11.62 7.44
CA ALA A 230 -19.38 13.08 7.39
C ALA A 230 -17.95 13.52 7.72
N GLU A 231 -17.34 12.93 8.75
CA GLU A 231 -15.94 13.25 9.12
C GLU A 231 -14.91 12.76 8.10
N LEU A 232 -15.17 11.61 7.45
CA LEU A 232 -14.34 11.12 6.35
C LEU A 232 -14.36 12.09 5.17
N GLU A 233 -15.55 12.59 4.81
CA GLU A 233 -15.74 13.57 3.74
C GLU A 233 -15.08 14.91 4.06
N GLU A 234 -15.25 15.42 5.29
CA GLU A 234 -14.55 16.63 5.75
C GLU A 234 -13.02 16.45 5.68
N THR A 235 -12.50 15.32 6.15
CA THR A 235 -11.06 15.02 6.10
C THR A 235 -10.55 14.97 4.68
N ALA A 236 -11.31 14.39 3.75
CA ALA A 236 -10.98 14.35 2.33
C ALA A 236 -10.98 15.76 1.70
N LEU A 237 -11.93 16.62 2.06
CA LEU A 237 -11.97 18.01 1.58
C LEU A 237 -10.78 18.83 2.09
N VAL A 238 -10.45 18.72 3.38
CA VAL A 238 -9.26 19.37 3.96
C VAL A 238 -8.00 18.86 3.26
N TRP A 239 -7.92 17.56 2.99
CA TRP A 239 -6.84 16.99 2.20
C TRP A 239 -6.81 17.52 0.76
N ASP A 240 -7.94 17.64 0.06
CA ASP A 240 -7.91 18.13 -1.31
C ASP A 240 -7.49 19.60 -1.41
N MET A 241 -7.74 20.37 -0.33
CA MET A 241 -7.41 21.79 -0.20
C MET A 241 -6.00 22.08 0.35
N HIS A 242 -5.37 21.14 1.07
CA HIS A 242 -4.06 21.40 1.67
C HIS A 242 -2.96 21.49 0.62
N ARG A 243 -1.98 22.36 0.84
CA ARG A 243 -0.81 22.46 -0.06
C ARG A 243 0.18 21.36 0.26
N ILE A 244 0.50 20.52 -0.73
CA ILE A 244 1.50 19.47 -0.54
C ILE A 244 2.89 20.07 -0.60
N ARG A 245 3.70 19.77 0.42
CA ARG A 245 5.10 20.20 0.47
C ARG A 245 5.92 19.56 -0.63
N ARG A 246 6.83 20.35 -1.20
CA ARG A 246 7.83 19.89 -2.16
C ARG A 246 8.65 18.75 -1.56
N SER A 247 8.80 17.68 -2.32
CA SER A 247 9.61 16.53 -1.94
C SER A 247 10.72 16.32 -2.96
N ARG A 248 11.72 15.49 -2.64
CA ARG A 248 12.80 15.12 -3.59
C ARG A 248 12.31 14.20 -4.75
N SER A 249 11.01 13.91 -4.81
CA SER A 249 10.42 13.16 -5.93
C SER A 249 10.02 14.12 -7.05
N ASN A 250 10.00 13.65 -8.30
CA ASN A 250 9.64 14.46 -9.49
C ASN A 250 8.14 14.80 -9.58
N LEU A 251 7.40 14.64 -8.49
CA LEU A 251 5.96 14.88 -8.47
C LEU A 251 5.66 16.37 -8.31
N PRO A 252 4.53 16.84 -8.86
CA PRO A 252 4.12 18.22 -8.68
C PRO A 252 3.83 18.52 -7.21
N ASP A 253 4.01 19.77 -6.81
CA ASP A 253 3.83 20.26 -5.45
C ASP A 253 2.81 21.41 -5.46
N ASP A 254 1.57 21.08 -5.13
CA ASP A 254 0.49 22.05 -4.96
C ASP A 254 -0.66 21.40 -4.18
N ARG A 255 -1.82 22.05 -4.12
CA ARG A 255 -3.07 21.49 -3.60
C ARG A 255 -3.57 20.37 -4.50
N PRO A 256 -3.97 19.20 -3.97
CA PRO A 256 -4.49 18.11 -4.79
C PRO A 256 -5.61 18.53 -5.74
N ILE A 257 -6.54 19.36 -5.29
CA ILE A 257 -7.63 19.88 -6.13
C ILE A 257 -7.10 20.70 -7.32
N ALA A 258 -6.09 21.55 -7.10
CA ALA A 258 -5.49 22.38 -8.14
C ALA A 258 -4.69 21.52 -9.13
N LEU A 259 -3.93 20.54 -8.61
CA LEU A 259 -3.20 19.58 -9.45
C LEU A 259 -4.13 18.72 -10.32
N TYR A 260 -5.34 18.46 -9.84
CA TYR A 260 -6.34 17.67 -10.55
C TYR A 260 -7.07 18.48 -11.62
N LEU A 261 -7.56 19.67 -11.28
CA LEU A 261 -8.37 20.50 -12.18
C LEU A 261 -7.54 21.33 -13.18
N LEU A 262 -6.35 21.78 -12.77
CA LEU A 262 -5.50 22.67 -13.54
C LEU A 262 -4.05 22.14 -13.58
N PRO A 263 -3.82 20.91 -14.08
CA PRO A 263 -2.50 20.28 -14.06
C PRO A 263 -1.45 21.10 -14.79
N GLU A 264 -1.83 21.81 -15.85
CA GLU A 264 -0.95 22.64 -16.66
C GLU A 264 -0.30 23.78 -15.86
N LEU A 265 -1.05 24.43 -14.96
CA LEU A 265 -0.53 25.52 -14.13
C LEU A 265 0.57 25.04 -13.17
N SER A 266 0.48 23.78 -12.72
CA SER A 266 1.47 23.16 -11.84
C SER A 266 2.76 22.74 -12.56
N LEU A 267 2.71 22.60 -13.89
CA LEU A 267 3.85 22.28 -14.75
C LEU A 267 4.53 23.54 -15.28
N VAL A 268 3.77 24.62 -15.51
CA VAL A 268 4.26 25.89 -16.08
C VAL A 268 5.07 26.73 -15.09
N LEU A 269 4.84 26.61 -13.77
CA LEU A 269 5.62 27.32 -12.74
C LEU A 269 7.03 26.73 -12.49
N LYS A 270 7.53 25.88 -13.40
CA LYS A 270 8.86 25.26 -13.35
C LYS A 270 9.75 25.67 -14.55
N ARG A 271 9.59 26.91 -15.03
CA ARG A 271 10.59 27.58 -15.87
C ARG A 271 11.33 28.62 -15.06
#